data_AF-A0A916DNM3-F1
#
_entry.id   AF-A0A916DNM3-F1
#
_cell.length_a   1.000
_cell.length_b   1.000
_cell.length_c   1.000
_cell.angle_alpha   90.00
_cell.angle_beta   90.00
_cell.angle_gamma   90.00
#
_symmetry.space_group_name_H-M   'P 1'
#
loop_
_entity.id
_entity.type
_entity.pdbx_description
1 polymer ?
#
loop_
_entity_poly.entity_id
_entity_poly.type
_entity_poly.pdbx_seq_one_letter_code
_entity_poly.pdbx_strand_id
1 'polypeptide(L)'
;MRLVDPLLLEFDRECSGTRKCLERLPADKLAWKPHDKSMSLGKLAGHVATIPGWIGSALLADGFDLTSGMAAPPLGTPEAIVAAFDASVKLAKGAMAQLDDAKAMGEWTLSKGGSALFSMPRLALVRTILLNHSYHHRGQLTVYLRLLDVPVPSLYGPSADDDPFK
;
A
#
# COMPACT_ATOMS: atom_id res chain seq x y z
N MET A 1 -13.65 -1.43 -21.86
CA MET A 1 -12.80 -1.77 -20.70
C MET A 1 -11.38 -1.41 -21.09
N ARG A 2 -10.76 -0.50 -20.34
CA ARG A 2 -9.36 -0.10 -20.50
C ARG A 2 -8.45 -1.13 -19.86
N LEU A 3 -7.18 -1.14 -20.25
CA LEU A 3 -6.15 -2.03 -19.69
C LEU A 3 -6.00 -1.89 -18.17
N VAL A 4 -6.26 -0.69 -17.62
CA VAL A 4 -6.16 -0.42 -16.19
C VAL A 4 -7.38 -0.91 -15.38
N ASP A 5 -8.53 -1.15 -16.03
CA ASP A 5 -9.78 -1.44 -15.31
C ASP A 5 -9.72 -2.73 -14.46
N PRO A 6 -9.13 -3.85 -14.92
CA PRO A 6 -8.97 -5.04 -14.07
C PRO A 6 -8.10 -4.79 -12.83
N LEU A 7 -7.07 -3.95 -12.95
CA LEU A 7 -6.19 -3.61 -11.82
C LEU A 7 -6.90 -2.69 -10.81
N LEU A 8 -7.79 -1.81 -11.27
CA LEU A 8 -8.65 -1.00 -10.39
C LEU A 8 -9.60 -1.88 -9.57
N LEU A 9 -10.18 -2.91 -10.19
CA LEU A 9 -11.05 -3.86 -9.47
C LEU A 9 -10.28 -4.68 -8.43
N GLU A 10 -9.08 -5.17 -8.78
CA GLU A 10 -8.20 -5.83 -7.83
C GLU A 10 -7.83 -4.88 -6.68
N PHE A 11 -7.40 -3.66 -7.02
CA PHE A 11 -7.02 -2.64 -6.04
C PHE A 11 -8.14 -2.36 -5.03
N ASP A 12 -9.38 -2.18 -5.48
CA ASP A 12 -10.53 -1.94 -4.61
C ASP A 12 -10.77 -3.09 -3.63
N ARG A 13 -10.71 -4.34 -4.12
CA ARG A 13 -10.86 -5.53 -3.28
C ARG A 13 -9.76 -5.62 -2.22
N GLU A 14 -8.51 -5.41 -2.63
CA GLU A 14 -7.35 -5.55 -1.74
C GLU A 14 -7.26 -4.41 -0.71
N CYS A 15 -7.71 -3.21 -1.09
CA CYS A 15 -7.77 -2.08 -0.16
C CYS A 15 -8.80 -2.30 0.94
N SER A 16 -9.95 -2.93 0.64
CA SER A 16 -10.95 -3.27 1.66
C SER A 16 -10.37 -4.16 2.75
N GLY A 17 -9.67 -5.24 2.38
CA GLY A 17 -8.99 -6.11 3.35
C GLY A 17 -7.87 -5.41 4.13
N THR A 18 -7.10 -4.56 3.45
CA THR A 18 -6.04 -3.77 4.09
C THR A 18 -6.61 -2.81 5.14
N ARG A 19 -7.70 -2.11 4.82
CA ARG A 19 -8.40 -1.19 5.73
C ARG A 19 -8.80 -1.90 7.01
N LYS A 20 -9.41 -3.08 6.90
CA LYS A 20 -9.80 -3.91 8.05
C LYS A 20 -8.62 -4.26 8.95
N CYS A 21 -7.43 -4.54 8.39
CA CYS A 21 -6.24 -4.76 9.21
C CYS A 21 -5.81 -3.49 9.96
N LEU A 22 -5.85 -2.33 9.30
CA LEU A 22 -5.47 -1.05 9.92
C LEU A 22 -6.46 -0.61 11.02
N GLU A 23 -7.74 -0.94 10.89
CA GLU A 23 -8.76 -0.68 11.92
C GLU A 23 -8.55 -1.49 13.20
N ARG A 24 -7.74 -2.56 13.15
CA ARG A 24 -7.46 -3.42 14.32
C ARG A 24 -6.26 -2.95 15.13
N LEU A 25 -5.56 -1.89 14.72
CA LEU A 25 -4.31 -1.47 15.36
C LEU A 25 -4.52 -1.09 16.85
N PRO A 26 -3.82 -1.76 17.79
CA PRO A 26 -3.84 -1.36 19.20
C PRO A 26 -2.99 -0.09 19.40
N ALA A 27 -3.65 0.99 19.84
CA ALA A 27 -3.02 2.31 20.02
C ALA A 27 -1.82 2.29 20.99
N ASP A 28 -1.87 1.45 22.03
CA ASP A 28 -0.83 1.33 23.06
C ASP A 28 0.41 0.52 22.60
N LYS A 29 0.37 -0.12 21.41
CA LYS A 29 1.47 -0.93 20.87
C LYS A 29 2.14 -0.36 19.63
N LEU A 30 1.87 0.88 19.22
CA LEU A 30 2.45 1.43 17.99
C LEU A 30 4.00 1.47 17.98
N ALA A 31 4.64 1.51 19.16
CA ALA A 31 6.09 1.45 19.31
C ALA A 31 6.66 0.01 19.30
N TRP A 32 5.81 -1.02 19.44
CA TRP A 32 6.24 -2.41 19.53
C TRP A 32 6.87 -2.89 18.22
N LYS A 33 7.88 -3.77 18.33
CA LYS A 33 8.58 -4.42 17.22
C LYS A 33 8.74 -5.90 17.55
N PRO A 34 8.59 -6.83 16.58
CA PRO A 34 8.92 -8.23 16.82
C PRO A 34 10.44 -8.48 16.90
N HIS A 35 11.23 -7.55 16.36
CA HIS A 35 12.68 -7.65 16.26
C HIS A 35 13.30 -6.26 16.03
N ASP A 36 14.53 -6.03 16.50
CA ASP A 36 15.20 -4.73 16.41
C ASP A 36 15.41 -4.24 14.97
N LYS A 37 15.60 -5.18 14.03
CA LYS A 37 15.74 -4.90 12.59
C LYS A 37 14.41 -4.65 11.86
N SER A 38 13.26 -4.90 12.51
CA SER A 38 11.95 -4.70 11.89
C SER A 38 11.50 -3.23 11.99
N MET A 39 10.40 -2.87 11.31
CA MET A 39 9.68 -1.63 11.63
C MET A 39 8.88 -1.84 12.93
N SER A 40 8.57 -0.75 13.64
CA SER A 40 7.52 -0.82 14.67
C SER A 40 6.15 -0.98 14.04
N LEU A 41 5.17 -1.41 14.84
CA LEU A 41 3.79 -1.56 14.38
C LEU A 41 3.28 -0.28 13.72
N GLY A 42 3.43 0.87 14.37
CA GLY A 42 2.99 2.16 13.83
C GLY A 42 3.75 2.56 12.56
N LYS A 43 5.05 2.25 12.47
CA LYS A 43 5.84 2.53 11.27
C LYS A 43 5.45 1.63 10.10
N LEU A 44 5.26 0.32 10.32
CA LEU A 44 4.78 -0.60 9.29
C LEU A 44 3.36 -0.23 8.84
N ALA A 45 2.46 0.05 9.79
CA ALA A 45 1.08 0.43 9.48
C ALA A 45 1.01 1.74 8.71
N GLY A 46 1.79 2.76 9.10
CA GLY A 46 1.93 4.01 8.34
C GLY A 46 2.51 3.80 6.94
N HIS A 47 3.49 2.90 6.80
CA HIS A 47 4.01 2.50 5.48
C HIS A 47 2.92 1.85 4.62
N VAL A 48 2.23 0.84 5.14
CA VAL A 48 1.06 0.21 4.46
C VAL A 48 0.01 1.25 4.07
N ALA A 49 -0.29 2.20 4.97
CA ALA A 49 -1.29 3.23 4.74
C ALA A 49 -0.95 4.15 3.57
N THR A 50 0.33 4.44 3.34
CA THR A 50 0.78 5.49 2.40
C THR A 50 1.26 4.95 1.05
N ILE A 51 1.60 3.66 0.95
CA ILE A 51 2.00 2.98 -0.31
C ILE A 51 1.06 3.33 -1.48
N PRO A 52 -0.28 3.24 -1.35
CA PRO A 52 -1.16 3.49 -2.49
C PRO A 52 -1.06 4.92 -3.00
N GLY A 53 -1.04 5.90 -2.10
CA GLY A 53 -1.06 7.32 -2.44
C GLY A 53 0.25 7.75 -3.08
N TRP A 54 1.38 7.36 -2.48
CA TRP A 54 2.69 7.63 -3.04
C TRP A 54 2.82 7.03 -4.45
N ILE A 55 2.72 5.70 -4.60
CA ILE A 55 3.00 5.07 -5.89
C ILE A 55 1.93 5.46 -6.92
N GLY A 56 0.67 5.59 -6.48
CA GLY A 56 -0.43 6.08 -7.31
C GLY A 56 -0.16 7.47 -7.88
N SER A 57 0.28 8.41 -7.05
CA SER A 57 0.61 9.77 -7.51
C SER A 57 1.75 9.78 -8.55
N ALA A 58 2.71 8.87 -8.42
CA ALA A 58 3.84 8.77 -9.34
C ALA A 58 3.44 8.34 -10.76
N LEU A 59 2.26 7.72 -10.93
CA LEU A 59 1.75 7.29 -12.25
C LEU A 59 1.50 8.45 -13.21
N LEU A 60 1.23 9.65 -12.68
CA LEU A 60 0.88 10.80 -13.51
C LEU A 60 2.11 11.46 -14.15
N ALA A 61 3.29 11.29 -13.55
CA ALA A 61 4.58 11.73 -14.07
C ALA A 61 5.21 10.67 -14.99
N ASP A 62 6.29 11.03 -15.68
CA ASP A 62 7.09 10.11 -16.51
C ASP A 62 8.12 9.31 -15.70
N GLY A 63 8.32 9.67 -14.45
CA GLY A 63 9.26 8.97 -13.59
C GLY A 63 9.30 9.53 -12.18
N PHE A 64 10.18 8.96 -11.37
CA PHE A 64 10.47 9.43 -10.02
C PHE A 64 11.97 9.34 -9.74
N ASP A 65 12.55 10.43 -9.23
CA ASP A 65 13.94 10.41 -8.76
C ASP A 65 14.00 10.19 -7.24
N LEU A 66 14.71 9.14 -6.82
CA LEU A 66 14.89 8.80 -5.41
C LEU A 66 15.54 9.90 -4.56
N THR A 67 16.27 10.85 -5.16
CA THR A 67 16.86 11.96 -4.42
C THR A 67 15.82 13.00 -3.99
N SER A 68 14.60 12.95 -4.53
CA SER A 68 13.51 13.90 -4.25
C SER A 68 12.96 13.79 -2.82
N GLY A 69 13.36 12.75 -2.07
CA GLY A 69 12.95 12.54 -0.68
C GLY A 69 11.56 11.89 -0.57
N MET A 70 11.41 11.03 0.44
CA MET A 70 10.24 10.16 0.61
C MET A 70 9.76 10.09 2.07
N ALA A 71 10.33 10.90 2.95
CA ALA A 71 10.07 10.79 4.37
C ALA A 71 8.75 11.49 4.72
N ALA A 72 7.69 10.70 4.91
CA ALA A 72 6.51 11.15 5.63
C ALA A 72 6.77 11.09 7.15
N PRO A 73 6.28 12.06 7.93
CA PRO A 73 6.33 11.96 9.39
C PRO A 73 5.51 10.76 9.87
N PRO A 74 5.88 10.14 11.01
CA PRO A 74 5.10 9.03 11.57
C PRO A 74 3.68 9.47 11.89
N LEU A 75 2.71 8.64 11.51
CA LEU A 75 1.31 8.82 11.84
C LEU A 75 1.11 8.33 13.29
N GLY A 76 0.84 9.27 14.20
CA GLY A 76 0.94 9.04 15.65
C GLY A 76 -0.21 8.25 16.30
N THR A 77 -1.30 7.97 15.57
CA THR A 77 -2.47 7.25 16.09
C THR A 77 -3.08 6.30 15.04
N PRO A 78 -3.81 5.25 15.44
CA PRO A 78 -4.55 4.40 14.51
C PRO A 78 -5.52 5.17 13.60
N GLU A 79 -6.20 6.18 14.12
CA GLU A 79 -7.16 7.00 13.36
C GLU A 79 -6.45 7.80 12.27
N ALA A 80 -5.28 8.37 12.58
CA ALA A 80 -4.45 9.06 11.59
C ALA A 80 -3.94 8.11 10.51
N ILE A 81 -3.60 6.86 10.87
CA ILE A 81 -3.18 5.81 9.94
C ILE A 81 -4.32 5.42 8.99
N VAL A 82 -5.52 5.18 9.52
CA VAL A 82 -6.71 4.85 8.70
C VAL A 82 -7.08 6.03 7.79
N ALA A 83 -7.08 7.26 8.30
CA ALA A 83 -7.37 8.44 7.50
C ALA A 83 -6.34 8.65 6.37
N ALA A 84 -5.06 8.43 6.64
CA ALA A 84 -4.01 8.48 5.62
C ALA A 84 -4.18 7.38 4.56
N PHE A 85 -4.62 6.19 4.96
CA PHE A 85 -4.94 5.11 4.03
C PHE A 85 -6.12 5.49 3.12
N ASP A 86 -7.21 5.99 3.67
CA ASP A 86 -8.39 6.40 2.89
C ASP A 86 -8.04 7.51 1.88
N ALA A 87 -7.22 8.49 2.29
CA ALA A 87 -6.69 9.52 1.41
C ALA A 87 -5.78 8.94 0.30
N SER A 88 -4.89 8.01 0.66
CA SER A 88 -3.97 7.35 -0.25
C SER A 88 -4.69 6.50 -1.31
N VAL A 89 -5.73 5.76 -0.90
CA VAL A 89 -6.60 4.99 -1.80
C VAL A 89 -7.29 5.93 -2.78
N LYS A 90 -7.87 7.04 -2.30
CA LYS A 90 -8.53 8.02 -3.17
C LYS A 90 -7.57 8.60 -4.21
N LEU A 91 -6.35 8.96 -3.80
CA LEU A 91 -5.31 9.47 -4.71
C LEU A 91 -4.94 8.43 -5.77
N ALA A 92 -4.67 7.18 -5.36
CA ALA A 92 -4.30 6.10 -6.27
C ALA A 92 -5.38 5.82 -7.31
N LYS A 93 -6.66 5.73 -6.88
CA LYS A 93 -7.80 5.55 -7.79
C LYS A 93 -7.92 6.70 -8.77
N GLY A 94 -7.80 7.94 -8.27
CA GLY A 94 -7.85 9.13 -9.11
C GLY A 94 -6.75 9.17 -10.17
N ALA A 95 -5.53 8.72 -9.84
CA ALA A 95 -4.42 8.64 -10.77
C ALA A 95 -4.61 7.52 -11.81
N MET A 96 -4.96 6.30 -11.37
CA MET A 96 -5.22 5.18 -12.27
C MET A 96 -6.40 5.44 -13.22
N ALA A 97 -7.43 6.13 -12.76
CA ALA A 97 -8.59 6.48 -13.59
C ALA A 97 -8.25 7.46 -14.74
N GLN A 98 -7.12 8.16 -14.67
CA GLN A 98 -6.66 9.07 -15.73
C GLN A 98 -5.79 8.37 -16.79
N LEU A 99 -5.48 7.07 -16.62
CA LEU A 99 -4.72 6.33 -17.60
C LEU A 99 -5.65 5.84 -18.72
N ASP A 100 -5.40 6.31 -19.94
CA ASP A 100 -5.83 5.62 -21.14
C ASP A 100 -4.83 4.48 -21.47
N ASP A 101 -5.15 3.68 -22.49
CA ASP A 101 -4.33 2.50 -22.82
C ASP A 101 -2.93 2.88 -23.31
N ALA A 102 -2.80 4.02 -24.02
CA ALA A 102 -1.52 4.52 -24.50
C ALA A 102 -0.61 4.94 -23.34
N LYS A 103 -1.14 5.73 -22.39
CA LYS A 103 -0.40 6.16 -21.19
C LYS A 103 -0.14 4.99 -20.26
N ALA A 104 -1.06 4.04 -20.12
CA ALA A 104 -0.86 2.83 -19.33
C ALA A 104 0.31 1.98 -19.85
N MET A 105 0.47 1.89 -21.17
CA MET A 105 1.58 1.18 -21.81
C MET A 105 2.86 2.03 -21.94
N GLY A 106 2.74 3.35 -21.82
CA GLY A 106 3.86 4.28 -21.86
C GLY A 106 4.87 4.05 -20.75
N GLU A 107 6.14 4.30 -21.08
CA GLU A 107 7.27 4.09 -20.18
C GLU A 107 7.20 5.03 -18.97
N TRP A 108 7.57 4.49 -17.81
CA TRP A 108 7.82 5.19 -16.57
C TRP A 108 9.17 4.79 -16.01
N THR A 109 9.97 5.75 -15.55
CA THR A 109 11.36 5.52 -15.14
C THR A 109 11.59 5.85 -13.67
N LEU A 110 12.17 4.91 -12.92
CA LEU A 110 12.77 5.22 -11.62
C LEU A 110 14.22 5.65 -11.84
N SER A 111 14.61 6.82 -11.33
CA SER A 111 15.98 7.33 -11.38
C SER A 111 16.56 7.57 -9.98
N LYS A 112 17.88 7.75 -9.92
CA LYS A 112 18.58 8.24 -8.75
C LYS A 112 19.66 9.22 -9.19
N GLY A 113 19.50 10.50 -8.85
CA GLY A 113 20.44 11.55 -9.25
C GLY A 113 20.57 11.65 -10.77
N GLY A 114 19.45 11.54 -11.48
CA GLY A 114 19.40 11.59 -12.95
C GLY A 114 19.85 10.30 -13.67
N SER A 115 20.34 9.29 -12.96
CA SER A 115 20.66 7.99 -13.57
C SER A 115 19.46 7.05 -13.50
N ALA A 116 19.00 6.53 -14.64
CA ALA A 116 17.91 5.57 -14.69
C ALA A 116 18.32 4.26 -13.98
N LEU A 117 17.50 3.81 -13.04
CA LEU A 117 17.64 2.51 -12.37
C LEU A 117 16.87 1.44 -13.13
N PHE A 118 15.62 1.74 -13.49
CA PHE A 118 14.81 0.90 -14.38
C PHE A 118 13.71 1.73 -15.05
N SER A 119 13.21 1.21 -16.17
CA SER A 119 12.03 1.68 -16.88
C SER A 119 11.03 0.54 -17.05
N MET A 120 9.73 0.83 -16.96
CA MET A 120 8.67 -0.14 -17.24
C MET A 120 7.35 0.57 -17.65
N PRO A 121 6.41 -0.13 -18.32
CA PRO A 121 5.07 0.40 -18.54
C PRO A 121 4.39 0.79 -17.22
N ARG A 122 3.62 1.89 -17.20
CA ARG A 122 2.85 2.29 -16.01
C ARG A 122 1.91 1.21 -15.49
N LEU A 123 1.33 0.41 -16.40
CA LEU A 123 0.51 -0.74 -16.04
C LEU A 123 1.32 -1.78 -15.24
N ALA A 124 2.58 -2.00 -15.63
CA ALA A 124 3.50 -2.87 -14.90
C ALA A 124 3.90 -2.27 -13.54
N LEU A 125 4.06 -0.94 -13.44
CA LEU A 125 4.30 -0.26 -12.17
C LEU A 125 3.13 -0.47 -11.19
N VAL A 126 1.87 -0.33 -11.65
CA VAL A 126 0.68 -0.62 -10.83
C VAL A 126 0.71 -2.08 -10.36
N ARG A 127 0.87 -3.03 -11.30
CA ARG A 127 0.73 -4.44 -10.96
C ARG A 127 1.88 -4.99 -10.11
N THR A 128 3.11 -4.63 -10.44
CA THR A 128 4.30 -5.28 -9.88
C THR A 128 4.88 -4.52 -8.70
N ILE A 129 4.72 -3.20 -8.65
CA ILE A 129 5.26 -2.36 -7.57
C ILE A 129 4.15 -1.95 -6.62
N LEU A 130 3.07 -1.29 -7.07
CA LEU A 130 2.02 -0.81 -6.17
C LEU A 130 1.30 -1.96 -5.44
N LEU A 131 0.76 -2.91 -6.21
CA LEU A 131 -0.07 -3.99 -5.67
C LEU A 131 0.77 -4.97 -4.83
N ASN A 132 1.85 -5.53 -5.38
CA ASN A 132 2.67 -6.50 -4.62
C ASN A 132 3.29 -5.90 -3.35
N HIS A 133 3.72 -4.63 -3.37
CA HIS A 133 4.28 -3.97 -2.19
C HIS A 133 3.22 -3.79 -1.09
N SER A 134 1.99 -3.46 -1.48
CA SER A 134 0.85 -3.37 -0.56
C SER A 134 0.56 -4.74 0.09
N TYR A 135 0.48 -5.81 -0.70
CA TYR A 135 0.14 -7.14 -0.19
C TYR A 135 1.25 -7.70 0.70
N HIS A 136 2.50 -7.48 0.29
CA HIS A 136 3.69 -7.90 1.03
C HIS A 136 3.70 -7.32 2.45
N HIS A 137 3.53 -6.01 2.59
CA HIS A 137 3.55 -5.38 3.91
C HIS A 137 2.25 -5.58 4.70
N ARG A 138 1.10 -5.75 4.03
CA ARG A 138 -0.11 -6.23 4.71
C ARG A 138 0.11 -7.61 5.33
N GLY A 139 0.78 -8.52 4.62
CA GLY A 139 1.13 -9.84 5.16
C GLY A 139 2.06 -9.76 6.38
N GLN A 140 3.00 -8.82 6.40
CA GLN A 140 3.79 -8.55 7.61
C GLN A 140 2.92 -8.02 8.75
N LEU A 141 1.98 -7.12 8.44
CA LEU A 141 1.09 -6.51 9.42
C LEU A 141 0.19 -7.57 10.08
N THR A 142 -0.35 -8.53 9.34
CA THR A 142 -1.17 -9.60 9.94
C THR A 142 -0.39 -10.44 10.95
N VAL A 143 0.91 -10.69 10.71
CA VAL A 143 1.77 -11.37 11.68
C VAL A 143 1.98 -10.51 12.93
N TYR A 144 2.13 -9.18 12.79
CA TYR A 144 2.23 -8.29 13.96
C TYR A 144 0.96 -8.30 14.80
N LEU A 145 -0.20 -8.21 14.15
CA LEU A 145 -1.49 -8.30 14.84
C LEU A 145 -1.60 -9.62 15.59
N ARG A 146 -1.25 -10.75 14.96
CA ARG A 146 -1.30 -12.06 15.59
C ARG A 146 -0.34 -12.19 16.79
N LEU A 147 0.88 -11.65 16.70
CA LEU A 147 1.85 -11.69 17.81
C LEU A 147 1.44 -10.81 19.00
N LEU A 148 0.56 -9.84 18.78
CA LEU A 148 0.00 -8.95 19.80
C LEU A 148 -1.38 -9.40 20.29
N ASP A 149 -1.80 -10.61 19.93
CA ASP A 149 -3.13 -11.17 20.26
C ASP A 149 -4.30 -10.29 19.78
N VAL A 150 -4.09 -9.62 18.66
CA VAL A 150 -5.11 -8.83 17.99
C VAL A 150 -5.80 -9.69 16.92
N PRO A 151 -7.14 -9.77 16.90
CA PRO A 151 -7.85 -10.57 15.91
C PRO A 151 -7.53 -10.16 14.47
N VAL A 152 -7.14 -11.13 13.65
CA VAL A 152 -6.77 -10.92 12.24
C VAL A 152 -8.02 -11.10 11.36
N PRO A 153 -8.38 -10.13 10.49
CA PRO A 153 -9.53 -10.29 9.61
C PRO A 153 -9.28 -11.34 8.51
N SER A 154 -10.36 -11.88 7.96
CA SER A 154 -10.31 -12.67 6.73
C SER A 154 -9.87 -11.79 5.54
N LEU A 155 -8.94 -12.31 4.72
CA LEU A 155 -8.40 -11.59 3.55
C LEU A 155 -8.65 -12.35 2.25
N TYR A 156 -8.16 -13.58 2.15
CA TYR A 156 -8.33 -14.45 0.98
C TYR A 156 -9.13 -15.72 1.31
N GLY A 157 -9.35 -15.96 2.59
CA GLY A 157 -9.95 -17.14 3.18
C GLY A 157 -10.00 -16.92 4.70
N PRO A 158 -10.54 -17.89 5.45
CA PRO A 158 -10.72 -17.74 6.88
C PRO A 158 -9.37 -17.50 7.58
N SER A 159 -9.40 -16.64 8.59
CA SER A 159 -8.34 -16.59 9.60
C SER A 159 -8.75 -17.47 10.81
N ALA A 160 -7.89 -17.57 11.82
CA ALA A 160 -8.30 -18.22 13.08
C ALA A 160 -9.34 -17.38 13.87
N ASP A 161 -9.53 -16.11 13.51
CA ASP A 161 -10.31 -15.12 14.26
C ASP A 161 -11.56 -14.63 13.49
N ASP A 162 -11.63 -14.90 12.18
CA ASP A 162 -12.67 -14.41 11.28
C ASP A 162 -12.89 -15.42 10.14
N ASP A 163 -14.04 -16.08 10.15
CA ASP A 163 -14.42 -17.11 9.19
C ASP A 163 -15.67 -16.66 8.41
N PRO A 164 -15.52 -16.21 7.15
CA PRO A 164 -16.63 -15.65 6.38
C PRO A 164 -17.58 -16.72 5.83
N PHE A 165 -17.33 -18.01 6.10
CA PHE A 165 -18.12 -19.14 5.59
C PHE A 165 -19.01 -19.79 6.66
N LYS A 166 -19.01 -19.25 7.88
CA LYS A 166 -19.86 -19.69 8.98
C LYS A 166 -21.13 -18.86 9.10
#